data_AF-A0A149RKI9-F1
#
_entry.id   AF-A0A149RKI9-F1
#
_cell.length_a   1.000
_cell.length_b   1.000
_cell.length_c   1.000
_cell.angle_alpha   90.00
_cell.angle_beta   90.00
_cell.angle_gamma   90.00
#
_symmetry.space_group_name_H-M   'P 1'
#
loop_
_entity.id
_entity.type
_entity.pdbx_description
1 polymer ?
#
loop_
_entity_poly.entity_id
_entity_poly.type
_entity_poly.pdbx_seq_one_letter_code
_entity_poly.pdbx_strand_id
1 'polypeptide(L)'
;MNLGERITRVDSWLLDDLCQPLAGRLPERMPALEVGMSCQLGSLLFSAVSIIAVFVIGGMEDISNMMFNVLVWGLCVTFFIGLNRMRVLVQPGRPNPLRYMLVGVRLVSIPFTAYVLYQAYDAPAPFQLPMWFNALSNLVFVVGLYFISCQPRPPQRRAREDIWARTPLQEAGNS
;
A
#
# COMPACT_ATOMS: atom_id res chain seq x y z
N MET A 1 27.52 8.30 -7.84
CA MET A 1 26.16 8.16 -7.28
C MET A 1 25.17 8.63 -8.32
N ASN A 2 24.46 7.71 -8.94
CA ASN A 2 23.48 8.02 -9.98
C ASN A 2 22.20 8.59 -9.34
N LEU A 3 21.47 9.48 -10.01
CA LEU A 3 20.22 10.06 -9.48
C LEU A 3 19.21 8.97 -9.10
N GLY A 4 19.15 7.89 -9.88
CA GLY A 4 18.34 6.70 -9.57
C GLY A 4 18.69 6.05 -8.24
N GLU A 5 19.98 5.93 -7.90
CA GLU A 5 20.43 5.33 -6.62
C GLU A 5 20.04 6.19 -5.42
N ARG A 6 20.05 7.53 -5.57
CA ARG A 6 19.61 8.45 -4.51
C ARG A 6 18.10 8.33 -4.28
N ILE A 7 17.32 8.24 -5.35
CA ILE A 7 15.87 8.09 -5.27
C ILE A 7 15.50 6.74 -4.63
N THR A 8 16.14 5.64 -5.04
CA THR A 8 15.92 4.32 -4.40
C THR A 8 16.39 4.30 -2.95
N ARG A 9 17.43 5.07 -2.60
CA ARG A 9 17.89 5.19 -1.21
C ARG A 9 16.87 5.92 -0.34
N VAL A 10 16.27 6.99 -0.85
CA VAL A 10 15.20 7.72 -0.16
C VAL A 10 13.94 6.84 -0.03
N ASP A 11 13.57 6.08 -1.07
CA ASP A 11 12.48 5.09 -0.99
C ASP A 11 12.75 4.03 0.09
N SER A 12 13.96 3.48 0.12
CA SER A 12 14.36 2.50 1.14
C SER A 12 14.37 3.10 2.55
N TRP A 13 14.75 4.37 2.67
CA TRP A 13 14.72 5.08 3.95
C TRP A 13 13.29 5.29 4.43
N LEU A 14 12.36 5.71 3.56
CA LEU A 14 10.94 5.87 3.91
C LEU A 14 10.31 4.54 4.35
N LEU A 15 10.66 3.43 3.69
CA LEU A 15 10.24 2.09 4.08
C LEU A 15 10.77 1.69 5.45
N ASP A 16 12.06 1.83 5.65
CA ASP A 16 12.76 1.24 6.81
C ASP A 16 12.61 2.11 8.07
N ASP A 17 12.55 3.44 7.96
CA ASP A 17 12.40 4.35 9.12
C ASP A 17 10.95 4.77 9.42
N LEU A 18 10.02 4.65 8.47
CA LEU A 18 8.64 5.11 8.65
C LEU A 18 7.65 3.93 8.59
N CYS A 19 7.64 3.19 7.49
CA CYS A 19 6.66 2.12 7.31
C CYS A 19 6.94 0.86 8.14
N GLN A 20 8.20 0.48 8.34
CA GLN A 20 8.57 -0.65 9.20
C GLN A 20 8.23 -0.45 10.69
N PRO A 21 8.51 0.69 11.34
CA PRO A 21 8.10 0.88 12.75
C PRO A 21 6.59 0.98 12.91
N LEU A 22 5.88 1.57 11.93
CA LEU A 22 4.41 1.52 11.88
C LEU A 22 3.93 0.07 11.76
N ALA A 23 4.45 -0.69 10.80
CA ALA A 23 4.19 -2.12 10.64
C ALA A 23 4.63 -2.93 11.88
N GLY A 24 5.58 -2.44 12.68
CA GLY A 24 6.06 -2.97 13.96
C GLY A 24 5.16 -2.67 15.18
N ARG A 25 4.24 -1.71 15.05
CA ARG A 25 3.21 -1.38 16.06
C ARG A 25 1.82 -1.95 15.76
N LEU A 26 1.58 -2.42 14.53
CA LEU A 26 0.30 -3.04 14.17
C LEU A 26 -0.02 -4.32 15.02
N PRO A 27 -1.29 -4.57 15.37
CA PRO A 27 -1.71 -5.78 16.07
C PRO A 27 -1.35 -7.05 15.30
N GLU A 28 -1.00 -8.14 15.98
CA GLU A 28 -0.68 -9.44 15.34
C GLU A 28 -1.82 -10.01 14.47
N ARG A 29 -3.05 -9.54 14.66
CA ARG A 29 -4.22 -9.90 13.86
C ARG A 29 -4.27 -9.20 12.49
N MET A 30 -3.47 -8.17 12.24
CA MET A 30 -3.47 -7.39 11.00
C MET A 30 -2.05 -7.29 10.45
N PRO A 31 -1.57 -8.30 9.70
CA PRO A 31 -0.26 -8.21 9.03
C PRO A 31 -0.24 -6.99 8.10
N ALA A 32 0.90 -6.31 8.02
CA ALA A 32 1.08 -5.11 7.18
C ALA A 32 0.63 -5.31 5.73
N LEU A 33 0.76 -6.54 5.22
CA LEU A 33 0.24 -6.96 3.92
C LEU A 33 -1.28 -6.80 3.80
N GLU A 34 -2.06 -7.21 4.81
CA GLU A 34 -3.52 -7.08 4.80
C GLU A 34 -3.99 -5.63 4.91
N VAL A 35 -3.27 -4.81 5.69
CA VAL A 35 -3.55 -3.37 5.79
C VAL A 35 -3.23 -2.67 4.47
N GLY A 36 -2.11 -3.03 3.83
CA GLY A 36 -1.76 -2.51 2.52
C GLY A 36 -2.77 -2.91 1.43
N MET A 37 -3.26 -4.14 1.46
CA MET A 37 -4.32 -4.61 0.55
C MET A 37 -5.67 -3.92 0.81
N SER A 38 -6.01 -3.67 2.08
CA SER A 38 -7.19 -2.89 2.45
C SER A 38 -7.09 -1.44 1.96
N CYS A 39 -5.91 -0.82 2.07
CA CYS A 39 -5.66 0.51 1.49
C CYS A 39 -5.80 0.50 -0.04
N GLN A 40 -5.22 -0.49 -0.71
CA GLN A 40 -5.37 -0.65 -2.16
C GLN A 40 -6.84 -0.75 -2.59
N LEU A 41 -7.64 -1.56 -1.88
CA LEU A 41 -9.09 -1.63 -2.13
C LEU A 41 -9.79 -0.30 -1.84
N GLY A 42 -9.45 0.37 -0.75
CA GLY A 42 -9.96 1.70 -0.41
C GLY A 42 -9.66 2.74 -1.50
N SER A 43 -8.45 2.72 -2.07
CA SER A 43 -8.09 3.59 -3.19
C SER A 43 -8.96 3.35 -4.42
N LEU A 44 -9.22 2.08 -4.76
CA LEU A 44 -10.08 1.71 -5.89
C LEU A 44 -11.51 2.24 -5.69
N LEU A 45 -12.06 2.09 -4.48
CA LEU A 45 -13.39 2.61 -4.16
C LEU A 45 -13.44 4.14 -4.23
N PHE A 46 -12.47 4.84 -3.65
CA PHE A 46 -12.43 6.31 -3.71
C PHE A 46 -12.29 6.83 -5.14
N SER A 47 -11.48 6.16 -5.98
CA SER A 47 -11.38 6.56 -7.39
C SER A 47 -12.67 6.27 -8.17
N ALA A 48 -13.36 5.15 -7.90
CA ALA A 48 -14.66 4.85 -8.50
C ALA A 48 -15.70 5.93 -8.13
N VAL A 49 -15.78 6.30 -6.85
CA VAL A 49 -16.67 7.36 -6.36
C VAL A 49 -16.33 8.70 -7.01
N SER A 50 -15.05 9.04 -7.14
CA SER A 50 -14.62 10.26 -7.82
C SER A 50 -15.07 10.29 -9.29
N ILE A 51 -14.87 9.19 -10.03
CA ILE A 51 -15.28 9.09 -11.44
C ILE A 51 -16.80 9.24 -11.57
N ILE A 52 -17.57 8.57 -10.71
CA ILE A 52 -19.04 8.68 -10.70
C ILE A 52 -19.46 10.11 -10.38
N ALA A 53 -18.81 10.77 -9.42
CA ALA A 53 -19.13 12.15 -9.04
C ALA A 53 -18.83 13.14 -10.18
N VAL A 54 -17.70 13.01 -10.87
CA VAL A 54 -17.41 13.81 -12.07
C VAL A 54 -18.46 13.58 -13.16
N PHE A 55 -18.90 12.33 -13.35
CA PHE A 55 -19.92 11.98 -14.33
C PHE A 55 -21.29 12.63 -14.03
N VAL A 56 -21.71 12.59 -12.76
CA VAL A 56 -22.98 13.20 -12.33
C VAL A 56 -22.95 14.72 -12.45
N ILE A 57 -21.79 15.35 -12.18
CA ILE A 57 -21.65 16.81 -12.19
C ILE A 57 -21.42 17.36 -13.61
N GLY A 58 -20.59 16.69 -14.42
CA GLY A 58 -20.19 17.17 -15.75
C GLY A 58 -21.20 16.88 -16.86
N GLY A 59 -22.18 15.99 -16.63
CA GLY A 59 -23.07 15.51 -17.69
C GLY A 59 -22.34 14.61 -18.69
N MET A 60 -23.09 13.91 -19.55
CA MET A 60 -22.57 12.93 -20.53
C MET A 60 -21.85 13.58 -21.74
N GLU A 61 -21.36 14.80 -21.63
CA GLU A 61 -20.89 15.58 -22.79
C GLU A 61 -19.51 15.13 -23.29
N ASP A 62 -18.68 14.52 -22.43
CA ASP A 62 -17.31 14.08 -22.76
C ASP A 62 -17.08 12.56 -22.60
N ILE A 63 -17.67 11.77 -23.50
CA ILE A 63 -17.55 10.30 -23.53
C ILE A 63 -16.08 9.83 -23.63
N SER A 64 -15.22 10.56 -24.35
CA SER A 64 -13.80 10.21 -24.50
C SER A 64 -13.06 10.26 -23.16
N ASN A 65 -13.23 11.34 -22.40
CA ASN A 65 -12.62 11.48 -21.07
C ASN A 65 -13.18 10.44 -20.10
N MET A 66 -14.47 10.14 -20.21
CA MET A 66 -15.12 9.10 -19.41
C MET A 66 -14.50 7.72 -19.69
N MET A 67 -14.37 7.32 -20.96
CA MET A 67 -13.76 6.06 -21.34
C MET A 67 -12.31 5.96 -20.84
N PHE A 68 -11.53 7.03 -20.97
CA PHE A 68 -10.17 7.06 -20.48
C PHE A 68 -10.09 6.85 -18.96
N ASN A 69 -10.91 7.55 -18.18
CA ASN A 69 -10.94 7.40 -16.72
C ASN A 69 -11.37 5.99 -16.29
N VAL A 70 -12.36 5.40 -16.96
CA VAL A 70 -12.81 4.02 -16.68
C VAL A 70 -11.74 2.99 -17.07
N LEU A 71 -11.03 3.18 -18.18
CA LEU A 71 -9.92 2.31 -18.58
C LEU A 71 -8.76 2.37 -17.59
N VAL A 72 -8.39 3.57 -17.14
CA VAL A 72 -7.37 3.76 -16.10
C VAL A 72 -7.81 3.08 -14.80
N TRP A 73 -9.07 3.24 -14.41
CA TRP A 73 -9.63 2.55 -13.25
C TRP A 73 -9.57 1.02 -13.41
N GLY A 74 -9.92 0.49 -14.57
CA GLY A 74 -9.81 -0.94 -14.90
C GLY A 74 -8.37 -1.45 -14.81
N LEU A 75 -7.39 -0.65 -15.23
CA LEU A 75 -5.97 -0.97 -15.08
C LEU A 75 -5.58 -1.06 -13.59
N CYS A 76 -6.07 -0.14 -12.75
CA CYS A 76 -5.88 -0.23 -11.30
C CYS A 76 -6.53 -1.48 -10.69
N VAL A 77 -7.72 -1.87 -11.15
CA VAL A 77 -8.41 -3.10 -10.71
C VAL A 77 -7.62 -4.35 -11.09
N THR A 78 -7.15 -4.44 -12.33
CA THR A 78 -6.32 -5.57 -12.79
C THR A 78 -5.01 -5.65 -12.03
N PHE A 79 -4.38 -4.51 -11.73
CA PHE A 79 -3.21 -4.44 -10.87
C PHE A 79 -3.49 -4.96 -9.45
N PHE A 80 -4.62 -4.59 -8.84
CA PHE A 80 -5.04 -5.11 -7.53
C PHE A 80 -5.27 -6.62 -7.54
N ILE A 81 -5.90 -7.15 -8.60
CA ILE A 81 -6.07 -8.61 -8.77
C ILE A 81 -4.70 -9.29 -8.88
N GLY A 82 -3.77 -8.70 -9.65
CA GLY A 82 -2.39 -9.17 -9.76
C GLY A 82 -1.70 -9.24 -8.38
N LEU A 83 -1.77 -8.15 -7.61
CA LEU A 83 -1.24 -8.10 -6.24
C LEU A 83 -1.88 -9.16 -5.34
N ASN A 84 -3.20 -9.35 -5.41
CA ASN A 84 -3.91 -10.37 -4.66
C ASN A 84 -3.40 -11.78 -4.97
N ARG A 85 -3.14 -12.09 -6.23
CA ARG A 85 -2.57 -13.40 -6.62
C ARG A 85 -1.15 -13.58 -6.11
N MET A 86 -0.35 -12.51 -6.13
CA MET A 86 1.04 -12.53 -5.65
C MET A 86 1.15 -12.49 -4.13
N ARG A 87 0.06 -12.21 -3.40
CA ARG A 87 0.00 -12.24 -1.93
C ARG A 87 0.53 -13.56 -1.35
N VAL A 88 0.31 -14.68 -2.04
CA VAL A 88 0.76 -16.03 -1.64
C VAL A 88 2.29 -16.16 -1.61
N LEU A 89 3.02 -15.30 -2.33
CA LEU A 89 4.49 -15.29 -2.35
C LEU A 89 5.11 -14.69 -1.09
N VAL A 90 4.34 -13.94 -0.30
CA VAL A 90 4.82 -13.33 0.94
C VAL A 90 4.71 -14.37 2.07
N GLN A 91 5.82 -15.05 2.33
CA GLN A 91 5.92 -16.05 3.39
C GLN A 91 6.55 -15.47 4.67
N PRO A 92 6.01 -15.76 5.86
CA PRO A 92 6.64 -15.38 7.13
C PRO A 92 8.05 -15.98 7.24
N GLY A 93 9.05 -15.15 7.55
CA GLY A 93 10.44 -15.59 7.71
C GLY A 93 11.29 -15.63 6.43
N ARG A 94 10.74 -15.24 5.27
CA ARG A 94 11.51 -15.01 4.04
C ARG A 94 11.48 -13.53 3.64
N PRO A 95 12.52 -13.02 2.94
CA PRO A 95 12.51 -11.64 2.44
C PRO A 95 11.33 -11.43 1.49
N ASN A 96 10.64 -10.29 1.60
CA ASN A 96 9.47 -9.98 0.79
C ASN A 96 9.88 -9.75 -0.69
N PRO A 97 9.49 -10.63 -1.64
CA PRO A 97 9.83 -10.45 -3.04
C PRO A 97 9.11 -9.24 -3.67
N LEU A 98 7.97 -8.83 -3.12
CA LEU A 98 7.20 -7.68 -3.60
C LEU A 98 7.95 -6.36 -3.38
N ARG A 99 8.87 -6.30 -2.40
CA ARG A 99 9.69 -5.10 -2.16
C ARG A 99 10.50 -4.73 -3.40
N TYR A 100 11.08 -5.71 -4.09
CA TYR A 100 11.88 -5.47 -5.30
C TYR A 100 11.00 -5.31 -6.54
N MET A 101 9.94 -6.11 -6.64
CA MET A 101 9.05 -6.09 -7.81
C MET A 101 8.26 -4.78 -7.93
N LEU A 102 7.93 -4.15 -6.79
CA LEU A 102 7.13 -2.93 -6.74
C LEU A 102 7.98 -1.64 -6.64
N VAL A 103 9.32 -1.72 -6.71
CA VAL A 103 10.17 -0.52 -6.72
C VAL A 103 9.76 0.42 -7.85
N GLY A 104 9.65 -0.09 -9.08
CA GLY A 104 9.29 0.72 -10.24
C GLY A 104 7.94 1.42 -10.08
N VAL A 105 6.93 0.68 -9.62
CA VAL A 105 5.59 1.22 -9.39
C VAL A 105 5.62 2.30 -8.31
N ARG A 106 6.26 2.04 -7.16
CA ARG A 106 6.35 3.02 -6.06
C ARG A 106 7.05 4.32 -6.49
N LEU A 107 8.15 4.20 -7.23
CA LEU A 107 8.88 5.37 -7.71
C LEU A 107 8.07 6.22 -8.69
N VAL A 108 7.22 5.61 -9.51
CA VAL A 108 6.32 6.33 -10.43
C VAL A 108 5.09 6.86 -9.70
N SER A 109 4.58 6.14 -8.70
CA SER A 109 3.37 6.56 -7.98
C SER A 109 3.59 7.83 -7.15
N ILE A 110 4.78 8.07 -6.58
CA ILE A 110 5.06 9.30 -5.81
C ILE A 110 4.88 10.59 -6.63
N PRO A 111 5.59 10.80 -7.77
CA PRO A 111 5.40 12.00 -8.58
C PRO A 111 4.00 12.05 -9.18
N PHE A 112 3.39 10.90 -9.48
CA PHE A 112 2.01 10.85 -9.96
C PHE A 112 1.02 11.37 -8.91
N THR A 113 1.12 10.93 -7.66
CA THR A 113 0.30 11.45 -6.56
C THR A 113 0.52 12.94 -6.34
N ALA A 114 1.76 13.42 -6.42
CA ALA A 114 2.06 14.85 -6.32
C ALA A 114 1.39 15.65 -7.45
N TYR A 115 1.40 15.11 -8.68
CA TYR A 115 0.73 15.72 -9.82
C TYR A 115 -0.80 15.76 -9.66
N VAL A 116 -1.41 14.68 -9.17
CA VAL A 116 -2.86 14.64 -8.91
C VAL A 116 -3.25 15.59 -7.77
N LEU A 117 -2.42 15.75 -6.74
CA LEU A 117 -2.62 16.73 -5.68
C LEU A 117 -2.57 18.16 -6.21
N TYR A 118 -1.62 18.45 -7.11
CA TYR A 118 -1.55 19.75 -7.78
C TYR A 118 -2.81 20.01 -8.63
N GLN A 119 -3.27 19.03 -9.39
CA GLN A 119 -4.52 19.14 -10.15
C GLN A 119 -5.75 19.34 -9.24
N ALA A 120 -5.78 18.72 -8.06
CA ALA A 120 -6.87 18.93 -7.09
C ALA A 120 -6.88 20.35 -6.52
N TYR A 121 -5.71 20.96 -6.37
CA TYR A 121 -5.59 22.34 -5.92
C TYR A 121 -6.05 23.34 -6.98
N ASP A 122 -5.73 23.10 -8.25
CA ASP A 122 -6.05 23.98 -9.39
C ASP A 122 -7.44 23.71 -10.00
N ALA A 123 -8.18 22.74 -9.46
CA ALA A 123 -9.47 22.32 -9.99
C ALA A 123 -10.57 23.39 -9.82
N PRO A 124 -11.40 23.63 -10.86
CA PRO A 124 -12.55 24.52 -10.77
C PRO A 124 -13.55 24.09 -9.67
N ALA A 125 -14.22 25.05 -9.04
CA ALA A 125 -15.16 24.85 -7.93
C ALA A 125 -16.17 23.67 -8.08
N PRO A 126 -16.81 23.42 -9.25
CA PRO A 126 -17.73 22.28 -9.37
C PRO A 126 -17.04 20.91 -9.34
N PHE A 127 -15.76 20.81 -9.71
CA PHE A 127 -15.00 19.56 -9.77
C PHE A 127 -14.03 19.37 -8.61
N GLN A 128 -13.95 20.34 -7.70
CA GLN A 128 -12.99 20.35 -6.60
C GLN A 128 -13.18 19.14 -5.67
N LEU A 129 -14.42 18.85 -5.28
CA LEU A 129 -14.75 17.76 -4.34
C LEU A 129 -14.44 16.36 -4.94
N PRO A 130 -14.85 16.03 -6.18
CA PRO A 130 -14.39 14.81 -6.85
C PRO A 130 -12.87 14.71 -7.02
N MET A 131 -12.19 15.83 -7.33
CA MET A 131 -10.74 15.82 -7.54
C MET A 131 -9.97 15.58 -6.24
N TRP A 132 -10.46 16.08 -5.10
CA TRP A 132 -9.91 15.76 -3.78
C TRP A 132 -10.09 14.28 -3.42
N PHE A 133 -11.23 13.67 -3.75
CA PHE A 133 -11.40 12.22 -3.60
C PHE A 133 -10.42 11.42 -4.45
N ASN A 134 -10.13 11.87 -5.68
CA ASN A 134 -9.12 11.26 -6.54
C ASN A 134 -7.71 11.41 -5.95
N ALA A 135 -7.36 12.59 -5.45
CA ALA A 135 -6.07 12.82 -4.81
C ALA A 135 -5.89 11.96 -3.55
N LEU A 136 -6.94 11.86 -2.72
CA LEU A 136 -6.95 11.01 -1.54
C LEU A 136 -6.83 9.52 -1.91
N SER A 137 -7.52 9.07 -2.96
CA SER A 137 -7.35 7.72 -3.52
C SER A 137 -5.89 7.44 -3.87
N ASN A 138 -5.24 8.34 -4.62
CA ASN A 138 -3.84 8.19 -5.02
C ASN A 138 -2.88 8.16 -3.82
N LEU A 139 -3.16 8.97 -2.79
CA LEU A 139 -2.37 8.95 -1.55
C LEU A 139 -2.52 7.61 -0.83
N VAL A 140 -3.74 7.12 -0.66
CA VAL A 140 -4.02 5.82 -0.04
C VAL A 140 -3.43 4.67 -0.86
N PHE A 141 -3.40 4.78 -2.19
CA PHE A 141 -2.76 3.82 -3.09
C PHE A 141 -1.26 3.71 -2.82
N VAL A 142 -0.56 4.87 -2.76
CA VAL A 142 0.88 4.92 -2.44
C VAL A 142 1.13 4.32 -1.06
N VAL A 143 0.38 4.75 -0.04
CA VAL A 143 0.50 4.22 1.32
C VAL A 143 0.29 2.70 1.32
N GLY A 144 -0.72 2.20 0.60
CA GLY A 144 -0.98 0.77 0.44
C GLY A 144 0.21 0.02 -0.17
N LEU A 145 0.85 0.55 -1.21
CA LEU A 145 2.04 -0.05 -1.82
C LEU A 145 3.22 -0.11 -0.86
N TYR A 146 3.43 0.94 -0.07
CA TYR A 146 4.48 0.98 0.95
C TYR A 146 4.25 -0.10 2.03
N PHE A 147 3.01 -0.24 2.52
CA PHE A 147 2.66 -1.29 3.48
C PHE A 147 2.80 -2.72 2.92
N ILE A 148 2.42 -2.95 1.66
CA ILE A 148 2.60 -4.26 0.98
C ILE A 148 4.09 -4.61 0.84
N SER A 149 4.94 -3.59 0.68
CA SER A 149 6.38 -3.75 0.48
C SER A 149 7.17 -3.88 1.78
N CYS A 150 6.55 -3.65 2.94
CA CYS A 150 7.18 -3.89 4.24
C CYS A 150 7.60 -5.35 4.39
N GLN A 151 8.68 -5.60 5.12
CA GLN A 151 9.08 -6.97 5.42
C GLN A 151 8.07 -7.62 6.37
N PRO A 152 7.68 -8.88 6.14
CA PRO A 152 6.89 -9.63 7.11
C PRO A 152 7.69 -9.76 8.41
N ARG A 153 7.07 -9.47 9.56
CA ARG A 153 7.73 -9.55 10.87
C ARG A 153 8.37 -10.94 11.04
N PRO A 154 9.63 -11.02 11.52
CA PRO A 154 10.25 -12.31 11.77
C PRO A 154 9.45 -13.07 12.85
N PRO A 155 9.24 -14.39 12.70
CA PRO A 155 8.50 -15.21 13.67
C PRO A 155 9.35 -15.47 14.92
N GLN A 156 9.78 -14.44 15.64
CA GLN A 156 10.61 -14.58 16.85
C GLN A 156 9.81 -14.61 18.16
N ARG A 157 8.52 -14.29 18.15
CA ARG A 157 7.71 -14.29 19.39
C ARG A 157 7.15 -15.65 19.79
N ARG A 158 6.90 -16.57 18.85
CA ARG A 158 6.43 -17.92 19.19
C ARG A 158 7.53 -18.84 19.75
N ALA A 159 8.76 -18.74 19.26
CA ALA A 159 9.83 -19.60 19.78
C ALA A 159 10.24 -19.23 21.21
N ARG A 160 10.16 -17.95 21.60
CA ARG A 160 10.63 -17.51 22.92
C ARG A 160 9.62 -17.81 24.04
N GLU A 161 8.32 -17.85 23.74
CA GLU A 161 7.29 -18.24 24.71
C GLU A 161 7.19 -19.77 24.87
N ASP A 162 7.34 -20.57 23.81
CA ASP A 162 7.28 -22.04 23.91
C ASP A 162 8.51 -22.68 24.56
N ILE A 163 9.71 -22.09 24.41
CA ILE A 163 10.94 -22.63 25.03
C ILE A 163 10.91 -22.45 26.56
N TRP A 164 10.33 -21.35 27.06
CA TRP A 164 10.19 -21.10 28.51
C TRP A 164 9.00 -21.86 29.14
N ALA A 165 8.00 -22.26 28.35
CA ALA A 165 6.89 -23.08 28.81
C ALA A 165 7.23 -24.59 28.92
N ARG A 166 8.37 -25.03 28.35
CA ARG A 166 8.80 -26.43 28.30
C ARG A 166 10.07 -26.73 29.09
N THR A 167 10.41 -25.94 30.10
CA THR A 167 11.38 -26.39 31.10
C THR A 167 10.60 -27.11 32.21
N PRO A 168 10.52 -28.46 32.23
CA PRO A 168 10.01 -29.15 33.40
C PRO A 168 10.95 -28.84 34.58
N LEU A 169 10.36 -28.46 35.71
CA LEU A 169 10.98 -28.45 37.02
C LEU A 169 11.43 -29.88 37.38
N GLN A 170 12.54 -30.32 36.80
CA GLN A 170 13.16 -31.59 37.10
C GLN A 170 14.52 -31.34 37.73
N GLU A 171 14.51 -30.62 38.86
CA GLU A 171 15.63 -30.56 39.81
C GLU A 171 15.15 -29.89 41.10
N ALA A 172 14.43 -30.66 41.92
CA ALA A 172 14.31 -30.39 43.35
C ALA A 172 14.61 -31.70 44.10
N GLY A 173 15.91 -31.95 44.27
CA GLY A 173 16.50 -32.58 45.45
C GLY A 173 15.94 -33.91 45.93
N ASN A 174 16.52 -34.99 45.42
CA ASN A 174 16.87 -36.13 46.28
C ASN A 174 17.99 -35.65 47.22
N SER A 175 17.72 -35.51 48.51
CA SER A 175 18.67 -35.64 49.63
C SER A 175 17.89 -35.73 50.93
#